data_AF-A0A0M4MLQ9-F1
#
_entry.id   AF-A0A0M4MLQ9-F1
#
_cell.length_a   1.000
_cell.length_b   1.000
_cell.length_c   1.000
_cell.angle_alpha   90.00
_cell.angle_beta   90.00
_cell.angle_gamma   90.00
#
_symmetry.space_group_name_H-M   'P 1'
#
loop_
_entity.id
_entity.type
_entity.pdbx_description
1 polymer ?
#
loop_
_entity_poly.entity_id
_entity_poly.type
_entity_poly.pdbx_seq_one_letter_code
_entity_poly.pdbx_strand_id
1 'polypeptide(L)'
;MSKNIYRTADRTITITCADNGDLLGIELHGNLSPARLSAELCRLHAKALPQYEQPYSNREIDSVMARLSEPPTPALAEIYGALHDSMATLRKAGEDLQAHPSEGSTEAVTVTISGRGCLTSVECKDKAKKLTANELATSLLEAYQQAKTAAQTYSEQWRTQLTAALEEINPVRVTRA
;
A
#
# COMPACT_ATOMS: atom_id res chain seq x y z
N MET A 1 22.41 3.17 -5.93
CA MET A 1 21.17 2.43 -5.60
C MET A 1 21.49 0.96 -5.65
N SER A 2 21.36 0.27 -4.52
CA SER A 2 21.50 -1.18 -4.41
C SER A 2 20.26 -1.84 -5.01
N LYS A 3 20.44 -3.02 -5.62
CA LYS A 3 19.36 -3.80 -6.22
C LYS A 3 19.33 -5.17 -5.55
N ASN A 4 18.14 -5.58 -5.11
CA ASN A 4 17.92 -6.87 -4.49
C ASN A 4 17.28 -7.81 -5.51
N ILE A 5 17.82 -9.03 -5.61
CA ILE A 5 17.39 -10.03 -6.60
C ILE A 5 16.82 -11.23 -5.85
N TYR A 6 15.56 -11.55 -6.13
CA TYR A 6 14.84 -12.68 -5.54
C TYR A 6 14.42 -13.65 -6.63
N ARG A 7 14.55 -14.96 -6.37
CA ARG A 7 14.27 -15.99 -7.38
C ARG A 7 13.57 -17.21 -6.79
N THR A 8 12.78 -17.91 -7.61
CA THR A 8 12.29 -19.25 -7.26
C THR A 8 13.44 -20.25 -7.23
N ALA A 9 13.24 -21.37 -6.54
CA ALA A 9 14.27 -22.41 -6.40
C ALA A 9 14.71 -23.00 -7.75
N ASP A 10 13.76 -23.13 -8.68
CA ASP A 10 13.98 -23.59 -10.05
C ASP A 10 14.35 -22.47 -11.03
N ARG A 11 14.48 -21.22 -10.55
CA ARG A 11 14.86 -20.03 -11.33
C ARG A 11 13.94 -19.69 -12.51
N THR A 12 12.69 -20.18 -12.47
CA THR A 12 11.68 -19.86 -13.47
C THR A 12 11.11 -18.45 -13.32
N ILE A 13 11.21 -17.85 -12.13
CA ILE A 13 10.82 -16.46 -11.88
C ILE A 13 11.95 -15.77 -11.12
N THR A 14 12.39 -14.63 -11.63
CA THR A 14 13.31 -13.71 -10.95
C THR A 14 12.66 -12.35 -10.88
N ILE A 15 12.69 -11.71 -9.71
CA ILE A 15 12.31 -10.31 -9.55
C ILE A 15 13.51 -9.50 -9.07
N THR A 16 13.63 -8.29 -9.60
CA THR A 16 14.62 -7.30 -9.17
C THR A 16 13.87 -6.15 -8.50
N CYS A 17 14.25 -5.83 -7.27
CA CYS A 17 13.64 -4.76 -6.50
C CYS A 17 14.69 -3.73 -6.05
N ALA A 18 14.26 -2.50 -5.82
CA ALA A 18 15.06 -1.49 -5.12
C ALA A 18 15.07 -1.78 -3.60
N ASP A 19 15.88 -1.03 -2.85
CA ASP A 19 16.00 -1.19 -1.39
C ASP A 19 14.71 -0.84 -0.63
N ASN A 20 13.87 0.03 -1.20
CA ASN A 20 12.55 0.37 -0.65
C ASN A 20 11.45 -0.67 -1.00
N GLY A 21 11.80 -1.77 -1.66
CA GLY A 21 10.86 -2.80 -2.11
C GLY A 21 10.20 -2.53 -3.46
N ASP A 22 10.54 -1.44 -4.16
CA ASP A 22 9.97 -1.18 -5.49
C ASP A 22 10.40 -2.22 -6.52
N LEU A 23 9.43 -2.85 -7.19
CA LEU A 23 9.68 -3.77 -8.29
C LEU A 23 10.25 -3.03 -9.52
N LEU A 24 11.49 -3.35 -9.88
CA LEU A 24 12.23 -2.77 -11.00
C LEU A 24 12.22 -3.64 -12.25
N GLY A 25 12.07 -4.96 -12.07
CA GLY A 25 12.10 -5.89 -13.19
C GLY A 25 11.63 -7.28 -12.81
N ILE A 26 11.09 -7.99 -13.80
CA ILE A 26 10.64 -9.38 -13.71
C ILE A 26 11.26 -10.12 -14.89
N GLU A 27 11.83 -11.28 -14.63
CA GLU A 27 12.28 -12.23 -15.66
C GLU A 27 11.55 -13.55 -15.46
N LEU A 28 10.97 -14.07 -16.55
CA LEU A 28 10.21 -15.31 -16.56
C LEU A 28 10.87 -16.32 -17.50
N HIS A 29 11.02 -17.55 -17.04
CA HIS A 29 11.57 -18.67 -17.81
C HIS A 29 10.69 -19.91 -17.70
N GLY A 30 10.46 -20.57 -18.83
CA GLY A 30 9.64 -21.77 -18.92
C GLY A 30 8.13 -21.49 -18.88
N ASN A 31 7.33 -22.56 -18.91
CA ASN A 31 5.87 -22.47 -18.87
C ASN A 31 5.38 -22.58 -17.42
N LEU A 32 4.66 -21.55 -16.98
CA LEU A 32 4.08 -21.47 -15.63
C LEU A 32 2.56 -21.38 -15.76
N SER A 33 1.82 -22.07 -14.89
CA SER A 33 0.38 -21.84 -14.79
C SER A 33 0.12 -20.46 -14.18
N PRO A 34 -0.98 -19.77 -14.54
CA PRO A 34 -1.33 -18.47 -13.97
C PRO A 34 -1.37 -18.45 -12.43
N ALA A 35 -1.92 -19.52 -11.83
CA ALA A 35 -1.99 -19.64 -10.37
C ALA A 35 -0.60 -19.71 -9.72
N ARG A 36 0.33 -20.48 -10.31
CA ARG A 36 1.70 -20.58 -9.82
C ARG A 36 2.45 -19.27 -9.99
N LEU A 37 2.28 -18.61 -11.14
CA LEU A 37 2.88 -17.31 -11.41
C LEU A 37 2.44 -16.27 -10.38
N SER A 38 1.14 -16.16 -10.13
CA SER A 38 0.55 -15.26 -9.14
C SER A 38 1.11 -15.52 -7.74
N ALA A 39 1.06 -16.78 -7.28
CA ALA A 39 1.53 -17.15 -5.94
C ALA A 39 3.02 -16.86 -5.73
N GLU A 40 3.87 -17.19 -6.71
CA GLU A 40 5.31 -16.98 -6.59
C GLU A 40 5.71 -15.51 -6.71
N LEU A 41 5.05 -14.73 -7.56
CA LEU A 41 5.28 -13.28 -7.64
C LEU A 41 4.90 -12.60 -6.32
N CYS A 42 3.73 -12.89 -5.76
CA CYS A 42 3.31 -12.37 -4.45
C CYS A 42 4.32 -12.76 -3.36
N ARG A 43 4.71 -14.03 -3.31
CA ARG A 43 5.65 -14.55 -2.30
C ARG A 43 7.03 -13.93 -2.40
N LEU A 44 7.58 -13.78 -3.61
CA LEU A 44 8.90 -13.19 -3.81
C LEU A 44 8.87 -11.69 -3.51
N HIS A 45 7.85 -10.96 -3.95
CA HIS A 45 7.73 -9.53 -3.71
C HIS A 45 7.54 -9.22 -2.21
N ALA A 46 6.80 -10.05 -1.49
CA ALA A 46 6.66 -9.92 -0.04
C ALA A 46 7.99 -9.99 0.73
N LYS A 47 9.01 -10.70 0.18
CA LYS A 47 10.36 -10.73 0.77
C LYS A 47 11.19 -9.48 0.47
N ALA A 48 10.84 -8.78 -0.61
CA ALA A 48 11.56 -7.60 -1.08
C ALA A 48 11.15 -6.32 -0.33
N LEU A 49 9.97 -6.32 0.27
CA LEU A 49 9.53 -5.23 1.13
C LEU A 49 10.39 -5.22 2.40
N PRO A 50 11.00 -4.08 2.78
CA PRO A 50 11.71 -3.97 4.05
C PRO A 50 10.79 -4.40 5.20
N GLN A 51 11.34 -5.08 6.20
CA GLN A 51 10.65 -5.30 7.47
C GLN A 51 10.42 -3.93 8.13
N TYR A 52 9.30 -3.30 7.75
CA TYR A 52 8.68 -2.14 8.36
C TYR A 52 9.64 -1.01 8.79
N GLU A 53 9.93 -0.08 7.87
CA GLU A 53 9.75 1.32 8.24
C GLU A 53 8.30 1.66 7.93
N GLN A 54 7.51 1.94 8.97
CA GLN A 54 6.11 2.32 8.82
C GLN A 54 6.03 3.51 7.85
N PRO A 55 5.25 3.42 6.75
CA PRO A 55 5.05 4.55 5.85
C PRO A 55 4.25 5.68 6.50
N TYR A 56 3.81 5.50 7.75
CA TYR A 56 3.23 6.54 8.58
C TYR A 56 4.23 6.97 9.63
N SER A 57 4.43 8.28 9.72
CA SER A 57 4.99 8.95 10.88
C SER A 57 4.09 8.65 12.08
N ASN A 58 4.23 7.48 12.70
CA ASN A 58 3.70 7.21 14.03
C ASN A 58 4.16 8.32 15.00
N ARG A 59 5.27 9.00 14.69
CA ARG A 59 5.76 10.18 15.41
C ARG A 59 4.78 11.36 15.43
N GLU A 60 4.01 11.61 14.38
CA GLU A 60 2.97 12.66 14.39
C GLU A 60 1.76 12.24 15.21
N ILE A 61 1.35 10.97 15.09
CA ILE A 61 0.29 10.39 15.93
C ILE A 61 0.73 10.39 17.40
N ASP A 62 1.94 9.93 17.72
CA ASP A 62 2.54 9.87 19.06
C ASP A 62 2.75 11.28 19.66
N SER A 63 3.12 12.27 18.84
CA SER A 63 3.23 13.67 19.25
C SER A 63 1.87 14.26 19.64
N VAL A 64 0.82 13.93 18.87
CA VAL A 64 -0.56 14.27 19.21
C VAL A 64 -0.98 13.54 20.49
N MET A 65 -0.70 12.24 20.61
CA MET A 65 -0.99 11.44 21.81
C MET A 65 -0.34 12.00 23.08
N ALA A 66 0.93 12.42 23.02
CA ALA A 66 1.66 12.96 24.16
C ALA A 66 1.09 14.31 24.64
N ARG A 67 0.59 15.14 23.73
CA ARG A 67 -0.08 16.42 24.06
C ARG A 67 -1.43 16.26 24.73
N LEU A 68 -2.07 15.11 24.54
CA LEU A 68 -3.43 14.83 25.01
C LEU A 68 -3.46 14.08 26.36
N SER A 69 -2.30 13.71 26.91
CA SER A 69 -2.16 12.85 28.08
C SER A 69 -2.09 13.59 29.44
N GLU A 70 -2.25 14.92 29.47
CA GLU A 70 -2.33 15.66 30.75
C GLU A 70 -3.71 15.48 31.42
N PRO A 71 -3.78 15.41 32.77
CA PRO A 71 -4.95 14.87 33.48
C PRO A 71 -6.15 15.83 33.53
N PRO A 72 -7.42 15.35 33.51
CA PRO A 72 -8.58 16.21 33.26
C PRO A 72 -9.32 16.72 34.51
N THR A 73 -9.69 18.00 34.49
CA THR A 73 -10.84 18.58 35.21
C THR A 73 -12.17 18.11 34.55
N PRO A 74 -13.31 18.04 35.26
CA PRO A 74 -14.55 17.39 34.77
C PRO A 74 -15.15 17.91 33.45
N ALA A 75 -14.82 19.14 33.03
CA ALA A 75 -15.23 19.71 31.75
C ALA A 75 -14.55 19.06 30.52
N LEU A 76 -13.56 18.18 30.74
CA LEU A 76 -12.82 17.47 29.70
C LEU A 76 -13.39 16.08 29.38
N ALA A 77 -14.40 15.56 30.09
CA ALA A 77 -14.90 14.20 29.83
C ALA A 77 -15.57 14.06 28.44
N GLU A 78 -16.36 15.05 28.02
CA GLU A 78 -16.96 15.08 26.67
C GLU A 78 -15.89 15.32 25.59
N ILE A 79 -14.88 16.15 25.88
CA ILE A 79 -13.74 16.39 24.99
C ILE A 79 -12.88 15.12 24.85
N TYR A 80 -12.67 14.37 25.94
CA TYR A 80 -11.96 13.08 25.93
C TYR A 80 -12.74 12.00 25.19
N GLY A 81 -14.07 11.97 25.31
CA GLY A 81 -14.93 11.06 24.53
C GLY A 81 -14.85 11.34 23.03
N ALA A 82 -15.05 12.59 22.62
CA ALA A 82 -14.95 13.01 21.22
C ALA A 82 -13.54 12.76 20.63
N LEU A 83 -12.51 12.98 21.44
CA LEU A 83 -11.13 12.69 21.08
C LEU A 83 -10.88 11.18 20.95
N HIS A 84 -11.42 10.35 21.84
CA HIS A 84 -11.33 8.89 21.76
C HIS A 84 -11.99 8.34 20.50
N ASP A 85 -13.18 8.83 20.15
CA ASP A 85 -13.89 8.43 18.94
C ASP A 85 -13.14 8.87 17.66
N SER A 86 -12.49 10.04 17.72
CA SER A 86 -11.63 10.52 16.64
C SER A 86 -10.39 9.64 16.49
N MET A 87 -9.76 9.22 17.58
CA MET A 87 -8.62 8.29 17.55
C MET A 87 -9.01 6.93 16.96
N ALA A 88 -10.17 6.39 17.34
CA ALA A 88 -10.67 5.14 16.77
C ALA A 88 -10.94 5.27 15.26
N THR A 89 -11.51 6.40 14.83
CA THR A 89 -11.79 6.71 13.43
C THR A 89 -10.50 6.81 12.62
N LEU A 90 -9.49 7.53 13.13
CA LEU A 90 -8.18 7.67 12.48
C LEU A 90 -7.47 6.32 12.36
N ARG A 91 -7.51 5.50 13.41
CA ARG A 91 -6.89 4.17 13.41
C ARG A 91 -7.54 3.26 12.36
N LYS A 92 -8.87 3.19 12.35
CA LYS A 92 -9.61 2.41 11.36
C LYS A 92 -9.34 2.89 9.94
N ALA A 93 -9.33 4.20 9.72
CA ALA A 93 -9.02 4.78 8.42
C ALA A 93 -7.57 4.46 7.96
N GLY A 94 -6.61 4.42 8.88
CA GLY A 94 -5.24 3.98 8.59
C GLY A 94 -5.13 2.50 8.26
N GLU A 95 -5.89 1.64 8.95
CA GLU A 95 -6.00 0.20 8.64
C GLU A 95 -6.65 -0.02 7.26
N ASP A 96 -7.74 0.70 6.97
CA ASP A 96 -8.44 0.65 5.69
C ASP A 96 -7.54 1.11 4.55
N LEU A 97 -6.71 2.16 4.75
CA LEU A 97 -5.80 2.61 3.70
C LEU A 97 -4.68 1.60 3.44
N GLN A 98 -4.17 0.96 4.48
CA GLN A 98 -3.13 -0.07 4.33
C GLN A 98 -3.67 -1.31 3.61
N ALA A 99 -4.94 -1.63 3.83
CA ALA A 99 -5.62 -2.76 3.19
C ALA A 99 -6.21 -2.42 1.81
N HIS A 100 -6.30 -1.13 1.45
CA HIS A 100 -6.97 -0.70 0.23
C HIS A 100 -6.33 -1.37 -1.00
N PRO A 101 -7.10 -2.14 -1.79
CA PRO A 101 -6.60 -2.73 -3.02
C PRO A 101 -6.54 -1.66 -4.10
N SER A 102 -5.41 -1.55 -4.78
CA SER A 102 -5.25 -0.73 -5.97
C SER A 102 -4.88 -1.61 -7.15
N GLU A 103 -5.59 -1.41 -8.25
CA GLU A 103 -5.49 -2.25 -9.43
C GLU A 103 -4.85 -1.49 -10.59
N GLY A 104 -4.05 -2.21 -11.36
CA GLY A 104 -3.56 -1.77 -12.66
C GLY A 104 -3.74 -2.91 -13.65
N SER A 105 -4.06 -2.57 -14.89
CA SER A 105 -4.59 -3.55 -15.84
C SER A 105 -4.13 -3.25 -17.25
N THR A 106 -3.50 -4.23 -17.87
CA THR A 106 -3.26 -4.28 -19.31
C THR A 106 -4.28 -5.20 -20.00
N GLU A 107 -4.20 -5.35 -21.31
CA GLU A 107 -5.01 -6.32 -22.04
C GLU A 107 -4.69 -7.78 -21.67
N ALA A 108 -3.51 -8.05 -21.10
CA ALA A 108 -3.05 -9.38 -20.78
C ALA A 108 -3.14 -9.73 -19.29
N VAL A 109 -2.99 -8.76 -18.40
CA VAL A 109 -2.93 -9.02 -16.96
C VAL A 109 -3.62 -7.92 -16.15
N THR A 110 -4.18 -8.31 -15.01
CA THR A 110 -4.56 -7.41 -13.94
C THR A 110 -3.65 -7.68 -12.74
N VAL A 111 -3.07 -6.63 -12.17
CA VAL A 111 -2.24 -6.69 -10.97
C VAL A 111 -2.94 -5.90 -9.88
N THR A 112 -3.09 -6.51 -8.70
CA THR A 112 -3.57 -5.83 -7.50
C THR A 112 -2.41 -5.68 -6.51
N ILE A 113 -2.28 -4.48 -5.96
CA ILE A 113 -1.38 -4.19 -4.85
C ILE A 113 -2.18 -3.68 -3.66
N SER A 114 -1.71 -3.94 -2.45
CA SER A 114 -2.19 -3.28 -1.23
C SER A 114 -1.74 -1.83 -1.16
N GLY A 115 -2.35 -1.03 -0.29
CA GLY A 115 -1.91 0.35 0.00
C GLY A 115 -0.47 0.47 0.53
N ARG A 116 0.17 -0.65 0.88
CA ARG A 116 1.60 -0.73 1.23
C ARG A 116 2.51 -1.03 0.02
N GLY A 117 1.95 -1.12 -1.18
CA GLY A 117 2.68 -1.49 -2.38
C GLY A 117 2.96 -2.98 -2.53
N CYS A 118 2.51 -3.84 -1.60
CA CYS A 118 2.68 -5.28 -1.75
C CYS A 118 1.75 -5.81 -2.82
N LEU A 119 2.30 -6.51 -3.81
CA LEU A 119 1.56 -7.28 -4.79
C LEU A 119 0.78 -8.42 -4.10
N THR A 120 -0.55 -8.37 -4.21
CA THR A 120 -1.48 -9.28 -3.52
C THR A 120 -2.11 -10.28 -4.47
N SER A 121 -2.32 -9.89 -5.73
CA SER A 121 -2.82 -10.78 -6.77
C SER A 121 -2.29 -10.40 -8.15
N VAL A 122 -2.15 -11.41 -8.99
CA VAL A 122 -1.97 -11.30 -10.44
C VAL A 122 -2.99 -12.20 -11.11
N GLU A 123 -3.75 -11.65 -12.02
CA GLU A 123 -4.69 -12.38 -12.85
C GLU A 123 -4.26 -12.30 -14.32
N CYS A 124 -4.11 -13.46 -14.97
CA CYS A 124 -3.78 -13.54 -16.38
C CYS A 124 -5.07 -13.68 -17.21
N LYS A 125 -5.33 -12.72 -18.10
CA LYS A 125 -6.43 -12.72 -19.06
C LYS A 125 -6.09 -13.62 -20.25
N ASP A 126 -7.05 -13.85 -21.13
CA ASP A 126 -6.85 -14.73 -22.30
C ASP A 126 -5.72 -14.28 -23.22
N LYS A 127 -5.46 -12.97 -23.33
CA LYS A 127 -4.36 -12.45 -24.15
C LYS A 127 -2.99 -12.91 -23.63
N ALA A 128 -2.83 -13.13 -22.32
CA ALA A 128 -1.56 -13.60 -21.73
C ALA A 128 -1.11 -14.96 -22.28
N LYS A 129 -2.06 -15.84 -22.65
CA LYS A 129 -1.75 -17.18 -23.20
C LYS A 129 -1.04 -17.13 -24.56
N LYS A 130 -1.12 -15.99 -25.25
CA LYS A 130 -0.54 -15.77 -26.59
C LYS A 130 0.78 -14.98 -26.53
N LEU A 131 1.16 -14.49 -25.36
CA LEU A 131 2.36 -13.69 -25.18
C LEU A 131 3.58 -14.58 -24.93
N THR A 132 4.73 -14.12 -25.40
CA THR A 132 6.03 -14.64 -24.97
C THR A 132 6.28 -14.27 -23.51
N ALA A 133 7.24 -14.97 -22.87
CA ALA A 133 7.63 -14.70 -21.48
C ALA A 133 8.06 -13.23 -21.27
N ASN A 134 8.78 -12.64 -22.23
CA ASN A 134 9.21 -11.24 -22.16
C ASN A 134 8.02 -10.27 -22.29
N GLU A 135 7.11 -10.51 -23.24
CA GLU A 135 5.92 -9.66 -23.40
C GLU A 135 4.99 -9.73 -22.18
N LEU A 136 4.87 -10.91 -21.57
CA LEU A 136 4.12 -11.08 -20.33
C LEU A 136 4.80 -10.36 -19.16
N ALA A 137 6.13 -10.46 -19.03
CA ALA A 137 6.89 -9.75 -18.01
C ALA A 137 6.75 -8.22 -18.14
N THR A 138 6.81 -7.69 -19.36
CA THR A 138 6.56 -6.27 -19.65
C THR A 138 5.13 -5.89 -19.26
N SER A 139 4.13 -6.68 -19.64
CA SER A 139 2.72 -6.41 -19.33
C SER A 139 2.45 -6.42 -17.82
N LEU A 140 3.14 -7.29 -17.08
CA LEU A 140 3.07 -7.34 -15.61
C LEU A 140 3.70 -6.11 -14.97
N LEU A 141 4.86 -5.69 -15.45
CA LEU A 141 5.54 -4.50 -14.93
C LEU A 141 4.72 -3.23 -15.20
N GLU A 142 4.12 -3.12 -16.38
CA GLU A 142 3.23 -2.01 -16.72
C GLU A 142 1.98 -1.99 -15.84
N ALA A 143 1.28 -3.13 -15.69
CA ALA A 143 0.13 -3.25 -14.81
C ALA A 143 0.49 -2.90 -13.35
N TYR A 144 1.67 -3.33 -12.87
CA TYR A 144 2.16 -2.96 -11.55
C TYR A 144 2.39 -1.45 -11.40
N GLN A 145 2.98 -0.79 -12.41
CA GLN A 145 3.19 0.66 -12.38
C GLN A 145 1.86 1.42 -12.37
N GLN A 146 0.86 0.98 -13.14
CA GLN A 146 -0.48 1.55 -13.12
C GLN A 146 -1.14 1.38 -11.73
N ALA A 147 -1.03 0.19 -11.13
CA ALA A 147 -1.55 -0.08 -9.79
C ALA A 147 -0.88 0.82 -8.74
N LYS A 148 0.42 1.08 -8.86
CA LYS A 148 1.18 1.98 -7.99
C LYS A 148 0.71 3.43 -8.12
N THR A 149 0.48 3.91 -9.35
CA THR A 149 -0.08 5.25 -9.57
C THR A 149 -1.47 5.36 -8.94
N ALA A 150 -2.33 4.35 -9.11
CA ALA A 150 -3.65 4.33 -8.51
C ALA A 150 -3.59 4.37 -6.97
N ALA A 151 -2.69 3.59 -6.35
CA ALA A 151 -2.47 3.62 -4.91
C ALA A 151 -1.98 4.99 -4.41
N GLN A 152 -1.08 5.64 -5.15
CA GLN A 152 -0.61 6.99 -4.82
C GLN A 152 -1.74 8.03 -4.91
N THR A 153 -2.52 8.01 -6.00
CA THR A 153 -3.67 8.90 -6.16
C THR A 153 -4.69 8.71 -5.04
N TYR A 154 -5.00 7.46 -4.68
CA TYR A 154 -5.90 7.16 -3.56
C TYR A 154 -5.33 7.70 -2.24
N SER A 155 -4.03 7.50 -1.99
CA SER A 155 -3.37 8.04 -0.79
C SER A 155 -3.42 9.56 -0.72
N GLU A 156 -3.28 10.27 -1.83
CA GLU A 156 -3.36 11.73 -1.89
C GLU A 156 -4.79 12.24 -1.65
N GLN A 157 -5.77 11.60 -2.29
CA GLN A 157 -7.20 11.91 -2.08
C GLN A 157 -7.59 11.68 -0.62
N TRP A 158 -7.18 10.56 -0.06
CA TRP A 158 -7.46 10.25 1.34
C TRP A 158 -6.77 11.21 2.30
N ARG A 159 -5.51 11.62 2.04
CA ARG A 159 -4.83 12.63 2.87
C ARG A 159 -5.61 13.93 2.92
N THR A 160 -6.20 14.31 1.79
CA THR A 160 -7.06 15.51 1.69
C THR A 160 -8.35 15.33 2.50
N GLN A 161 -9.03 14.19 2.38
CA GLN A 161 -10.25 13.89 3.14
C GLN A 161 -10.01 13.80 4.64
N LEU A 162 -8.90 13.17 5.06
CA LEU A 162 -8.50 13.08 6.46
C LEU A 162 -8.22 14.46 7.05
N THR A 163 -7.50 15.30 6.30
CA THR A 163 -7.20 16.68 6.74
C THR A 163 -8.50 17.46 6.94
N ALA A 164 -9.45 17.36 6.00
CA ALA A 164 -10.76 18.00 6.14
C ALA A 164 -11.55 17.47 7.36
N ALA A 165 -11.59 16.15 7.57
CA ALA A 165 -12.27 15.55 8.73
C ALA A 165 -11.63 15.98 10.06
N LEU A 166 -10.29 16.04 10.13
CA LEU A 166 -9.57 16.54 11.30
C LEU A 166 -9.82 18.03 11.57
N GLU A 167 -9.94 18.85 10.51
CA GLU A 167 -10.29 20.26 10.64
C GLU A 167 -11.72 20.49 11.16
N GLU A 168 -12.65 19.60 10.84
CA GLU A 168 -14.02 19.62 11.38
C GLU A 168 -14.08 19.23 12.86
N ILE A 169 -13.25 18.27 13.28
CA ILE A 169 -13.21 17.79 14.66
C ILE A 169 -12.30 18.66 15.55
N ASN A 170 -11.46 19.52 14.96
CA ASN A 170 -10.57 20.38 15.72
C ASN A 170 -11.36 21.28 16.70
N PRO A 171 -11.26 21.05 18.03
CA PRO A 171 -11.99 21.83 19.02
C PRO A 171 -11.48 23.28 19.10
N VAL A 172 -10.38 23.60 18.40
CA VAL A 172 -9.84 24.96 18.23
C VAL A 172 -10.45 25.69 17.04
N ARG A 173 -11.72 25.42 16.68
CA ARG A 173 -12.59 26.54 16.30
C ARG A 173 -12.99 27.30 17.57
N VAL A 174 -11.98 27.81 18.28
CA VAL A 174 -12.15 28.93 19.19
C VAL A 174 -12.65 30.04 18.30
N THR A 175 -13.94 30.33 18.45
CA THR A 175 -14.61 31.54 17.99
C THR A 175 -13.66 32.72 18.12
N ARG A 176 -13.06 33.16 17.01
CA ARG A 176 -12.76 34.59 16.86
C ARG A 176 -14.11 35.27 16.64
N ALA A 177 -14.80 35.53 17.74
CA ALA A 177 -15.79 36.60 17.85
C ALA A 177 -15.06 37.83 18.39
#